data_AF-A0A943MNQ1-F1
#
_entry.id   AF-A0A943MNQ1-F1
#
_cell.length_a   1.000
_cell.length_b   1.000
_cell.length_c   1.000
_cell.angle_alpha   90.00
_cell.angle_beta   90.00
_cell.angle_gamma   90.00
#
_symmetry.space_group_name_H-M   'P 1'
#
loop_
_entity.id
_entity.type
_entity.pdbx_description
1 polymer ?
#
loop_
_entity_poly.entity_id
_entity_poly.type
_entity_poly.pdbx_seq_one_letter_code
_entity_poly.pdbx_strand_id
1 'polypeptide(L)'
;MKKYLSLLLALLLALSCTSFAFAEEDEEEISSEMKELGEYIMNHQVEAFDLAVEGYTCQSEKVEAELLTDGTVNIIEYWTFSCRNFEKMTKFERTIAKSDAYEISNIRVVMGSEDLERFNSYEEIQAATETEGEKYPERKYTLDETDTGYDIHAYLKNWNATTTIKVLYTVKGAVRFHNDTMEFNWQLIGEDIPYEAGLLTGYVILPYGAERKEVKAWTHDQENDTLVIESGELVSLTVDEVPANHAVDIRVTAPLYLFPNAADAYKTGEDAYLQILQEENDPDQNPDYTAGEARKDQMIRIAAPVVLIGGAALILIVSRLRRKKKA
;
A
#
# COMPACT_ATOMS: atom_id res chain seq x y z
N MET A 1 -14.37 18.67 -6.77
CA MET A 1 -14.43 18.92 -8.23
C MET A 1 -14.61 17.63 -9.05
N LYS A 2 -13.92 16.52 -8.73
CA LYS A 2 -14.00 15.24 -9.47
C LYS A 2 -15.42 14.65 -9.67
N LYS A 3 -16.31 14.71 -8.67
CA LYS A 3 -17.71 14.21 -8.80
C LYS A 3 -18.57 14.99 -9.81
N TYR A 4 -18.32 16.29 -9.97
CA TYR A 4 -19.06 17.14 -10.91
C TYR A 4 -18.56 16.95 -12.35
N LEU A 5 -17.27 16.63 -12.52
CA LEU A 5 -16.68 16.34 -13.82
C LEU A 5 -17.19 15.01 -14.40
N SER A 6 -17.30 13.97 -13.56
CA SER A 6 -17.88 12.68 -13.95
C SER A 6 -19.37 12.79 -14.35
N LEU A 7 -20.14 13.64 -13.66
CA LEU A 7 -21.53 13.92 -14.03
C LEU A 7 -21.65 14.68 -15.37
N LEU A 8 -20.75 15.65 -15.61
CA LEU A 8 -20.71 16.39 -16.87
C LEU A 8 -20.33 15.47 -18.05
N LEU A 9 -19.42 14.53 -17.82
CA LEU A 9 -18.94 13.55 -18.80
C LEU A 9 -20.03 12.54 -19.18
N ALA A 10 -20.79 12.06 -18.19
CA ALA A 10 -21.96 11.20 -18.43
C ALA A 10 -23.07 11.94 -19.21
N LEU A 11 -23.24 13.25 -18.96
CA LEU A 11 -24.19 14.09 -19.70
C LEU A 11 -23.77 14.28 -21.17
N LEU A 12 -22.48 14.49 -21.42
CA LEU A 12 -21.89 14.62 -22.77
C LEU A 12 -22.02 13.33 -23.59
N LEU A 13 -21.79 12.16 -22.99
CA LEU A 13 -22.00 10.85 -23.62
C LEU A 13 -23.48 10.57 -23.94
N ALA A 14 -24.39 10.98 -23.05
CA ALA A 14 -25.84 10.86 -23.30
C ALA A 14 -26.32 11.78 -24.43
N LEU A 15 -25.72 12.98 -24.55
CA LEU A 15 -26.01 13.93 -25.62
C LEU A 15 -25.48 13.43 -26.99
N SER A 16 -24.32 12.79 -27.06
CA SER A 16 -23.79 12.24 -28.32
C SER A 16 -24.59 11.04 -28.85
N CYS A 17 -25.16 10.22 -27.97
CA CYS A 17 -26.02 9.09 -28.37
C CYS A 17 -27.39 9.56 -28.88
N THR A 18 -27.88 10.72 -28.44
CA THR A 18 -29.15 11.27 -28.92
C THR A 18 -28.99 12.01 -30.24
N SER A 19 -27.87 12.70 -30.48
CA SER A 19 -27.62 13.39 -31.76
C SER A 19 -27.45 12.46 -32.96
N PHE A 20 -26.92 11.25 -32.77
CA PHE A 20 -26.81 10.25 -33.85
C PHE A 20 -28.11 9.48 -34.10
N ALA A 21 -28.95 9.28 -33.07
CA ALA A 21 -30.23 8.59 -33.22
C ALA A 21 -31.29 9.40 -33.99
N PHE A 22 -31.09 10.71 -34.17
CA PHE A 22 -31.97 11.57 -34.97
C PHE A 22 -31.47 11.82 -36.41
N ALA A 23 -30.36 11.20 -36.82
CA ALA A 23 -29.76 11.41 -38.15
C ALA A 23 -30.08 10.31 -39.18
N GLU A 24 -30.89 9.30 -38.83
CA GLU A 24 -31.27 8.21 -39.75
C GLU A 24 -32.58 8.44 -40.52
N GLU A 25 -33.32 9.51 -40.24
CA GLU A 25 -34.48 9.91 -41.05
C GLU A 25 -34.27 11.33 -41.58
N ASP A 26 -34.05 11.41 -42.90
CA ASP A 26 -33.85 12.58 -43.76
C ASP A 26 -32.40 13.10 -43.89
N GLU A 27 -31.87 13.01 -45.13
CA GLU A 27 -30.59 13.55 -45.61
C GLU A 27 -30.59 15.10 -45.57
N GLU A 28 -30.68 15.71 -44.39
CA GLU A 28 -30.35 17.13 -44.23
C GLU A 28 -28.84 17.30 -44.05
N GLU A 29 -28.25 18.08 -44.95
CA GLU A 29 -26.84 18.42 -44.97
C GLU A 29 -26.43 19.05 -43.63
N ILE A 30 -25.75 18.27 -42.78
CA ILE A 30 -25.29 18.69 -41.46
C ILE A 30 -24.52 20.01 -41.59
N SER A 31 -25.04 21.06 -40.95
CA SER A 31 -24.49 22.42 -41.06
C SER A 31 -23.02 22.45 -40.62
N SER A 32 -22.23 23.36 -41.20
CA SER A 32 -20.80 23.50 -40.89
C SER A 32 -20.55 23.69 -39.39
N GLU A 33 -21.44 24.40 -38.70
CA GLU A 33 -21.38 24.62 -37.25
C GLU A 33 -21.60 23.32 -36.46
N MET A 34 -22.49 22.43 -36.93
CA MET A 34 -22.71 21.12 -36.30
C MET A 34 -21.54 20.15 -36.54
N LYS A 35 -20.86 20.25 -37.70
CA LYS A 35 -19.61 19.51 -37.96
C LYS A 35 -18.47 20.01 -37.06
N GLU A 36 -18.33 21.33 -36.93
CA GLU A 36 -17.29 21.93 -36.08
C GLU A 36 -17.52 21.61 -34.60
N LEU A 37 -18.78 21.61 -34.15
CA LEU A 37 -19.15 21.16 -32.81
C LEU A 37 -18.90 19.65 -32.61
N GLY A 38 -19.19 18.82 -33.62
CA GLY A 38 -18.90 17.38 -33.60
C GLY A 38 -17.40 17.08 -33.53
N GLU A 39 -16.58 17.79 -34.30
CA GLU A 39 -15.11 17.70 -34.26
C GLU A 39 -14.56 18.20 -32.92
N TYR A 40 -15.10 19.30 -32.38
CA TYR A 40 -14.74 19.80 -31.06
C TYR A 40 -15.04 18.77 -29.96
N ILE A 41 -16.25 18.18 -29.96
CA ILE A 41 -16.64 17.14 -28.99
C ILE A 41 -15.76 15.90 -29.14
N MET A 42 -15.45 15.47 -30.36
CA MET A 42 -14.55 14.33 -30.63
C MET A 42 -13.13 14.58 -30.11
N ASN A 43 -12.55 15.75 -30.38
CA ASN A 43 -11.19 16.08 -29.92
C ASN A 43 -11.12 16.23 -28.39
N HIS A 44 -12.16 16.80 -27.77
CA HIS A 44 -12.21 16.90 -26.31
C HIS A 44 -12.65 15.60 -25.64
N GLN A 45 -13.29 14.66 -26.37
CA GLN A 45 -13.49 13.28 -25.91
C GLN A 45 -12.16 12.54 -25.86
N VAL A 46 -11.27 12.70 -26.85
CA VAL A 46 -9.92 12.12 -26.83
C VAL A 46 -9.11 12.71 -25.68
N GLU A 47 -9.10 14.03 -25.49
CA GLU A 47 -8.41 14.65 -24.34
C GLU A 47 -9.04 14.26 -22.99
N ALA A 48 -10.36 14.12 -22.90
CA ALA A 48 -11.04 13.64 -21.70
C ALA A 48 -10.83 12.14 -21.46
N PHE A 49 -10.62 11.35 -22.52
CA PHE A 49 -10.24 9.96 -22.44
C PHE A 49 -8.77 9.86 -22.01
N ASP A 50 -7.86 10.67 -22.54
CA ASP A 50 -6.46 10.76 -22.10
C ASP A 50 -6.36 11.20 -20.63
N LEU A 51 -7.14 12.20 -20.20
CA LEU A 51 -7.24 12.61 -18.78
C LEU A 51 -7.94 11.57 -17.89
N ALA A 52 -8.75 10.67 -18.46
CA ALA A 52 -9.31 9.51 -17.77
C ALA A 52 -8.38 8.28 -17.81
N VAL A 53 -7.44 8.24 -18.75
CA VAL A 53 -6.37 7.25 -18.93
C VAL A 53 -5.19 7.53 -18.01
N GLU A 54 -4.96 8.79 -17.63
CA GLU A 54 -3.97 9.17 -16.59
C GLU A 54 -4.33 8.69 -15.17
N GLY A 55 -5.46 7.98 -14.97
CA GLY A 55 -5.94 7.55 -13.66
C GLY A 55 -6.23 6.06 -13.55
N TYR A 56 -5.41 5.39 -12.74
CA TYR A 56 -5.68 4.16 -11.98
C TYR A 56 -5.36 2.80 -12.63
N THR A 57 -4.09 2.38 -12.51
CA THR A 57 -3.78 0.98 -12.20
C THR A 57 -4.14 0.74 -10.73
N CYS A 58 -5.25 0.05 -10.45
CA CYS A 58 -5.46 -0.47 -9.09
C CYS A 58 -4.42 -1.58 -8.87
N GLN A 59 -3.30 -1.18 -8.28
CA GLN A 59 -2.32 -2.05 -7.65
C GLN A 59 -2.76 -2.27 -6.21
N SER A 60 -2.85 -3.54 -5.82
CA SER A 60 -3.10 -3.91 -4.43
C SER A 60 -2.09 -4.96 -4.02
N GLU A 61 -1.46 -4.69 -2.89
CA GLU A 61 -0.37 -5.45 -2.32
C GLU A 61 -0.89 -6.18 -1.10
N LYS A 62 -0.55 -7.45 -1.00
CA LYS A 62 -0.80 -8.21 0.22
C LYS A 62 0.43 -9.00 0.59
N VAL A 63 0.75 -9.03 1.87
CA VAL A 63 1.88 -9.79 2.40
C VAL A 63 1.39 -10.69 3.52
N GLU A 64 1.64 -11.99 3.39
CA GLU A 64 1.39 -12.96 4.45
C GLU A 64 2.73 -13.47 4.99
N ALA A 65 2.92 -13.35 6.29
CA ALA A 65 4.07 -13.88 7.02
C ALA A 65 3.59 -14.98 7.99
N GLU A 66 3.79 -16.24 7.62
CA GLU A 66 3.48 -17.39 8.47
C GLU A 66 4.70 -17.81 9.28
N LEU A 67 4.62 -17.64 10.59
CA LEU A 67 5.67 -18.02 11.53
C LEU A 67 5.48 -19.48 11.96
N LEU A 68 6.49 -20.31 11.72
CA LEU A 68 6.52 -21.71 12.13
C LEU A 68 7.07 -21.86 13.55
N THR A 69 6.79 -23.00 14.18
CA THR A 69 7.18 -23.28 15.59
C THR A 69 8.70 -23.30 15.85
N ASP A 70 9.54 -23.27 14.81
CA ASP A 70 11.00 -23.18 14.90
C ASP A 70 11.56 -21.77 14.65
N GLY A 71 10.69 -20.80 14.35
CA GLY A 71 11.06 -19.42 14.00
C GLY A 71 11.34 -19.20 12.52
N THR A 72 11.21 -20.23 11.67
CA THR A 72 11.18 -20.05 10.21
C THR A 72 9.92 -19.28 9.81
N VAL A 73 10.04 -18.35 8.87
CA VAL A 73 8.92 -17.57 8.34
C VAL A 73 8.71 -17.91 6.87
N ASN A 74 7.50 -18.32 6.49
CA ASN A 74 7.10 -18.38 5.09
C ASN A 74 6.45 -17.06 4.72
N ILE A 75 7.02 -16.36 3.74
CA ILE A 75 6.47 -15.12 3.22
C ILE A 75 5.80 -15.39 1.86
N ILE A 76 4.60 -14.84 1.68
CA ILE A 76 3.92 -14.74 0.40
C ILE A 76 3.55 -13.28 0.16
N GLU A 77 4.18 -12.66 -0.84
CA GLU A 77 3.77 -11.38 -1.36
C GLU A 77 2.81 -11.59 -2.54
N TYR A 78 1.72 -10.82 -2.59
CA TYR A 78 0.73 -10.82 -3.65
C TYR A 78 0.72 -9.45 -4.29
N TRP A 79 1.06 -9.42 -5.58
CA TRP A 79 1.14 -8.22 -6.40
C TRP A 79 0.03 -8.28 -7.44
N THR A 80 -1.04 -7.51 -7.23
CA THR A 80 -2.21 -7.53 -8.12
C THR A 80 -2.22 -6.29 -8.98
N PHE A 81 -2.25 -6.47 -10.29
CA PHE A 81 -2.24 -5.39 -11.28
C PHE A 81 -3.54 -5.41 -12.08
N SER A 82 -4.32 -4.32 -12.03
CA SER A 82 -5.45 -4.12 -12.95
C SER A 82 -5.05 -3.17 -14.09
N CYS A 83 -4.69 -3.72 -15.24
CA CYS A 83 -4.27 -2.96 -16.41
C CYS A 83 -5.49 -2.77 -17.34
N ARG A 84 -6.46 -1.94 -16.98
CA ARG A 84 -7.58 -1.61 -17.88
C ARG A 84 -7.24 -0.36 -18.69
N ASN A 85 -7.34 -0.45 -20.02
CA ASN A 85 -7.02 0.64 -20.96
C ASN A 85 -5.58 1.17 -20.83
N PHE A 86 -4.64 0.34 -20.37
CA PHE A 86 -3.25 0.69 -20.13
C PHE A 86 -2.30 -0.04 -21.08
N GLU A 87 -1.07 0.45 -21.24
CA GLU A 87 0.00 -0.21 -21.98
C GLU A 87 0.20 -1.68 -21.56
N LYS A 88 0.64 -2.52 -22.50
CA LYS A 88 0.87 -3.96 -22.27
C LYS A 88 1.97 -4.10 -21.23
N MET A 89 1.62 -4.58 -20.03
CA MET A 89 2.63 -4.93 -19.03
C MET A 89 3.30 -6.21 -19.47
N THR A 90 4.61 -6.13 -19.68
CA THR A 90 5.43 -7.22 -20.21
C THR A 90 6.38 -7.83 -19.18
N LYS A 91 6.61 -7.12 -18.07
CA LYS A 91 7.57 -7.48 -17.03
C LYS A 91 7.05 -7.04 -15.66
N PHE A 92 7.28 -7.88 -14.67
CA PHE A 92 7.18 -7.57 -13.25
C PHE A 92 8.57 -7.67 -12.63
N GLU A 93 8.93 -6.72 -11.78
CA GLU A 93 10.24 -6.59 -11.15
C GLU A 93 10.06 -6.50 -9.64
N ARG A 94 10.87 -7.25 -8.90
CA ARG A 94 10.88 -7.24 -7.44
C ARG A 94 12.26 -7.62 -6.91
N THR A 95 12.76 -6.88 -5.93
CA THR A 95 14.03 -7.18 -5.27
C THR A 95 13.80 -7.54 -3.82
N ILE A 96 14.21 -8.73 -3.40
CA ILE A 96 14.17 -9.10 -1.97
C ILE A 96 15.54 -8.77 -1.36
N ALA A 97 15.56 -7.83 -0.41
CA ALA A 97 16.80 -7.36 0.22
C ALA A 97 17.45 -8.44 1.10
N LYS A 98 18.78 -8.60 0.95
CA LYS A 98 19.60 -9.44 1.83
C LYS A 98 19.95 -8.68 3.12
N SER A 99 20.16 -9.46 4.17
CA SER A 99 20.66 -8.95 5.45
C SER A 99 21.54 -10.02 6.09
N ASP A 100 22.57 -9.60 6.83
CA ASP A 100 23.35 -10.53 7.67
C ASP A 100 22.52 -11.09 8.84
N ALA A 101 21.38 -10.45 9.13
CA ALA A 101 20.49 -10.82 10.22
C ALA A 101 19.69 -12.11 9.97
N TYR A 102 19.41 -12.44 8.71
CA TYR A 102 18.52 -13.54 8.31
C TYR A 102 18.93 -14.15 6.96
N GLU A 103 18.51 -15.38 6.71
CA GLU A 103 18.74 -16.09 5.45
C GLU A 103 17.43 -16.21 4.67
N ILE A 104 17.45 -15.87 3.37
CA ILE A 104 16.33 -16.07 2.46
C ILE A 104 16.61 -17.29 1.57
N SER A 105 15.61 -18.13 1.36
CA SER A 105 15.70 -19.32 0.54
C SER A 105 14.36 -19.66 -0.13
N ASN A 106 14.35 -20.68 -0.99
CA ASN A 106 13.14 -21.22 -1.63
C ASN A 106 12.29 -20.18 -2.38
N ILE A 107 12.93 -19.19 -3.01
CA ILE A 107 12.23 -18.16 -3.80
C ILE A 107 11.55 -18.82 -5.00
N ARG A 108 10.24 -18.59 -5.14
CA ARG A 108 9.41 -19.04 -6.27
C ARG A 108 8.43 -17.95 -6.68
N VAL A 109 8.07 -17.92 -7.96
CA VAL A 109 7.08 -16.99 -8.51
C VAL A 109 5.90 -17.77 -9.05
N VAL A 110 4.69 -17.35 -8.71
CA VAL A 110 3.42 -17.97 -9.15
C VAL A 110 2.59 -16.91 -9.85
N MET A 111 1.94 -17.27 -10.96
CA MET A 111 0.96 -16.40 -11.62
C MET A 111 -0.37 -17.13 -11.78
N GLY A 112 -1.42 -16.59 -11.15
CA GLY A 112 -2.68 -17.31 -10.99
C GLY A 112 -2.51 -18.54 -10.09
N SER A 113 -2.70 -19.74 -10.64
CA SER A 113 -2.59 -21.03 -9.94
C SER A 113 -1.35 -21.85 -10.34
N GLU A 114 -0.47 -21.32 -11.18
CA GLU A 114 0.67 -22.07 -11.73
C GLU A 114 2.00 -21.41 -11.31
N ASP A 115 2.95 -22.24 -10.86
CA ASP A 115 4.34 -21.84 -10.70
C ASP A 115 4.93 -21.44 -12.06
N LEU A 116 5.64 -20.31 -12.08
CA LEU A 116 6.42 -19.92 -13.24
C LEU A 116 7.69 -20.76 -13.31
N GLU A 117 8.13 -21.06 -14.53
CA GLU A 117 9.39 -21.74 -14.75
C GLU A 117 10.55 -20.74 -14.59
N ARG A 118 11.55 -21.09 -13.78
CA ARG A 118 12.80 -20.33 -13.70
C ARG A 118 13.64 -20.63 -14.94
N PHE A 119 14.14 -19.60 -15.61
CA PHE A 119 15.07 -19.73 -16.72
C PHE A 119 16.26 -18.79 -16.49
N ASN A 120 17.47 -19.26 -16.74
CA ASN A 120 18.70 -18.51 -16.41
C ASN A 120 19.81 -18.72 -17.44
N SER A 121 19.61 -19.50 -18.50
CA SER A 121 20.70 -19.70 -19.46
C SER A 121 20.77 -18.51 -20.43
N TYR A 122 22.00 -18.05 -20.69
CA TYR A 122 22.27 -17.02 -21.69
C TYR A 122 21.65 -17.38 -23.04
N GLU A 123 21.67 -18.67 -23.39
CA GLU A 123 21.08 -19.22 -24.62
C GLU A 123 19.55 -19.14 -24.62
N GLU A 124 18.88 -19.39 -23.48
CA GLU A 124 17.43 -19.24 -23.33
C GLU A 124 17.00 -17.77 -23.43
N ILE A 125 17.78 -16.87 -22.81
CA ILE A 125 17.55 -15.42 -22.91
C ILE A 125 17.73 -14.94 -24.36
N GLN A 126 18.78 -15.38 -25.06
CA GLN A 126 19.01 -15.02 -26.47
C GLN A 126 17.99 -15.62 -27.43
N ALA A 127 17.65 -16.90 -27.29
CA ALA A 127 16.66 -17.56 -28.14
C ALA A 127 15.27 -16.94 -27.99
N ALA A 128 14.90 -16.52 -26.76
CA ALA A 128 13.66 -15.80 -26.52
C ALA A 128 13.64 -14.41 -27.18
N THR A 129 14.78 -13.72 -27.27
CA THR A 129 14.88 -12.42 -27.96
C THR A 129 14.81 -12.50 -29.48
N GLU A 130 15.15 -13.64 -30.11
CA GLU A 130 15.33 -13.76 -31.56
C GLU A 130 14.10 -14.27 -32.33
N THR A 131 13.18 -15.00 -31.70
CA THR A 131 12.19 -15.82 -32.42
C THR A 131 10.85 -15.12 -32.72
N GLU A 132 10.43 -14.11 -31.96
CA GLU A 132 9.06 -13.57 -32.08
C GLU A 132 8.93 -12.05 -32.24
N GLY A 133 10.03 -11.28 -32.30
CA GLY A 133 9.92 -9.81 -32.16
C GLY A 133 9.34 -9.35 -30.81
N GLU A 134 8.99 -10.30 -29.92
CA GLU A 134 8.68 -10.10 -28.52
C GLU A 134 9.83 -10.67 -27.69
N LYS A 135 10.39 -9.81 -26.84
CA LYS A 135 11.75 -9.91 -26.29
C LYS A 135 11.91 -10.92 -25.14
N TYR A 136 10.85 -11.56 -24.65
CA TYR A 136 10.91 -12.36 -23.42
C TYR A 136 9.94 -13.56 -23.40
N PRO A 137 10.33 -14.70 -22.80
CA PRO A 137 9.50 -15.89 -22.75
C PRO A 137 8.38 -15.71 -21.72
N GLU A 138 7.14 -15.66 -22.20
CA GLU A 138 5.95 -15.47 -21.34
C GLU A 138 5.81 -16.59 -20.30
N ARG A 139 5.31 -16.26 -19.11
CA ARG A 139 5.10 -17.19 -17.97
C ARG A 139 6.40 -17.83 -17.45
N LYS A 140 7.51 -17.11 -17.58
CA LYS A 140 8.81 -17.49 -16.98
C LYS A 140 9.35 -16.36 -16.11
N TYR A 141 10.33 -16.68 -15.27
CA TYR A 141 11.06 -15.67 -14.49
C TYR A 141 12.56 -15.93 -14.41
N THR A 142 13.35 -14.86 -14.33
CA THR A 142 14.76 -14.95 -13.88
C THR A 142 14.84 -14.64 -12.39
N LEU A 143 15.85 -15.22 -11.75
CA LEU A 143 16.20 -14.92 -10.37
C LEU A 143 17.72 -14.77 -10.32
N ASP A 144 18.16 -13.53 -10.12
CA ASP A 144 19.55 -13.13 -10.09
C ASP A 144 19.93 -12.80 -8.64
N GLU A 145 20.93 -13.50 -8.13
CA GLU A 145 21.45 -13.25 -6.79
C GLU A 145 22.55 -12.20 -6.87
N THR A 146 22.38 -11.09 -6.16
CA THR A 146 23.36 -10.01 -6.05
C THR A 146 23.95 -9.95 -4.64
N ASP A 147 24.92 -9.05 -4.42
CA ASP A 147 25.47 -8.82 -3.08
C ASP A 147 24.42 -8.23 -2.13
N THR A 148 23.45 -7.48 -2.65
CA THR A 148 22.47 -6.71 -1.88
C THR A 148 21.09 -7.37 -1.82
N GLY A 149 20.80 -8.35 -2.66
CA GLY A 149 19.47 -8.91 -2.74
C GLY A 149 19.31 -10.09 -3.71
N TYR A 150 18.04 -10.39 -3.96
CA TYR A 150 17.58 -11.33 -4.97
C TYR A 150 16.67 -10.58 -5.94
N ASP A 151 17.11 -10.39 -7.17
CA ASP A 151 16.38 -9.68 -8.21
C ASP A 151 15.52 -10.66 -9.01
N ILE A 152 14.22 -10.40 -9.01
CA ILE A 152 13.21 -11.23 -9.65
C ILE A 152 12.65 -10.46 -10.85
N HIS A 153 12.72 -11.08 -12.02
CA HIS A 153 12.07 -10.57 -13.22
C HIS A 153 11.11 -11.61 -13.77
N ALA A 154 9.80 -11.39 -13.61
CA ALA A 154 8.78 -12.24 -14.20
C ALA A 154 8.26 -11.65 -15.50
N TYR A 155 8.21 -12.45 -16.56
CA TYR A 155 7.79 -12.02 -17.90
C TYR A 155 6.39 -12.52 -18.20
N LEU A 156 5.52 -11.60 -18.62
CA LEU A 156 4.10 -11.88 -18.84
C LEU A 156 3.53 -11.01 -19.96
N LYS A 157 2.28 -11.24 -20.34
CA LYS A 157 1.53 -10.33 -21.20
C LYS A 157 0.22 -10.01 -20.50
N ASN A 158 0.14 -8.86 -19.84
CA ASN A 158 -1.11 -8.38 -19.25
C ASN A 158 -1.63 -7.17 -20.02
N TRP A 159 -2.82 -7.29 -20.58
CA TRP A 159 -3.53 -6.22 -21.31
C TRP A 159 -5.02 -6.34 -21.06
N ASN A 160 -5.67 -5.27 -20.60
CA ASN A 160 -7.10 -5.25 -20.29
C ASN A 160 -7.55 -6.36 -19.32
N ALA A 161 -6.66 -6.78 -18.41
CA ALA A 161 -6.94 -7.83 -17.45
C ALA A 161 -6.38 -7.51 -16.06
N THR A 162 -6.95 -8.18 -15.07
CA THR A 162 -6.44 -8.15 -13.69
C THR A 162 -5.63 -9.42 -13.47
N THR A 163 -4.36 -9.25 -13.08
CA THR A 163 -3.41 -10.35 -12.88
C THR A 163 -2.78 -10.24 -11.51
N THR A 164 -2.68 -11.36 -10.79
CA THR A 164 -1.95 -11.45 -9.52
C THR A 164 -0.71 -12.31 -9.70
N ILE A 165 0.44 -11.73 -9.38
CA ILE A 165 1.73 -12.42 -9.26
C ILE A 165 1.97 -12.65 -7.78
N LYS A 166 2.44 -13.83 -7.41
CA LYS A 166 2.84 -14.13 -6.04
C LYS A 166 4.32 -14.42 -5.99
N VAL A 167 5.02 -13.82 -5.04
CA VAL A 167 6.42 -14.12 -4.73
C VAL A 167 6.43 -14.84 -3.39
N LEU A 168 6.91 -16.08 -3.39
CA LEU A 168 6.96 -16.94 -2.21
C LEU A 168 8.42 -17.18 -1.84
N TYR A 169 8.75 -17.05 -0.57
CA TYR A 169 10.09 -17.35 -0.07
C TYR A 169 10.08 -17.71 1.41
N THR A 170 11.15 -18.36 1.86
CA THR A 170 11.35 -18.75 3.25
C THR A 170 12.45 -17.89 3.86
N VAL A 171 12.20 -17.35 5.05
CA VAL A 171 13.15 -16.56 5.82
C VAL A 171 13.49 -17.26 7.12
N LYS A 172 14.77 -17.46 7.41
CA LYS A 172 15.27 -18.00 8.67
C LYS A 172 16.04 -16.93 9.44
N GLY A 173 15.77 -16.82 10.73
CA GLY A 173 16.40 -15.82 11.60
C GLY A 173 15.74 -14.44 11.60
N ALA A 174 14.62 -14.27 10.88
CA ALA A 174 13.78 -13.06 10.97
C ALA A 174 13.08 -12.94 12.33
N VAL A 175 12.87 -14.06 13.03
CA VAL A 175 12.31 -14.08 14.38
C VAL A 175 13.45 -14.09 15.40
N ARG A 176 13.42 -13.15 16.35
CA ARG A 176 14.32 -13.08 17.50
C ARG A 176 13.63 -13.66 18.72
N PHE A 177 14.37 -14.48 19.48
CA PHE A 177 13.88 -15.09 20.71
C PHE A 177 14.62 -14.47 21.89
N HIS A 178 13.96 -13.54 22.56
CA HIS A 178 14.41 -13.00 23.83
C HIS A 178 14.10 -13.98 24.96
N ASN A 179 14.63 -13.74 26.15
CA ASN A 179 14.35 -14.59 27.31
C ASN A 179 12.88 -14.48 27.77
N ASP A 180 12.20 -13.38 27.46
CA ASP A 180 10.87 -13.04 27.94
C ASP A 180 9.81 -12.88 26.84
N THR A 181 10.22 -12.76 25.56
CA THR A 181 9.29 -12.63 24.42
C THR A 181 9.90 -13.11 23.11
N MET A 182 9.06 -13.55 22.18
CA MET A 182 9.40 -13.61 20.76
C MET A 182 9.21 -12.21 20.15
N GLU A 183 10.08 -11.84 19.22
CA GLU A 183 9.96 -10.63 18.40
C GLU A 183 10.08 -10.99 16.91
N PHE A 184 9.13 -10.50 16.12
CA PHE A 184 9.18 -10.46 14.66
C PHE A 184 9.05 -9.01 14.23
N ASN A 185 10.06 -8.49 13.55
CA ASN A 185 10.08 -7.14 13.00
C ASN A 185 10.39 -7.24 11.52
N TRP A 186 9.45 -6.79 10.67
CA TRP A 186 9.54 -7.02 9.24
C TRP A 186 8.95 -5.89 8.42
N GLN A 187 9.69 -5.52 7.38
CA GLN A 187 9.26 -4.59 6.35
C GLN A 187 8.40 -5.33 5.33
N LEU A 188 7.08 -5.08 5.35
CA LEU A 188 6.13 -5.72 4.43
C LEU A 188 6.40 -5.26 2.98
N ILE A 189 6.60 -3.96 2.79
CA ILE A 189 7.03 -3.34 1.53
C ILE A 189 8.06 -2.25 1.84
N GLY A 190 9.02 -2.04 0.93
CA GLY A 190 10.12 -1.11 1.12
C GLY A 190 10.04 0.16 0.28
N GLU A 191 11.00 1.05 0.53
CA GLU A 191 11.20 2.27 -0.27
C GLU A 191 11.62 1.98 -1.73
N ASP A 192 11.92 0.72 -2.07
CA ASP A 192 12.26 0.29 -3.42
C ASP A 192 11.06 0.23 -4.37
N ILE A 193 9.83 0.42 -3.85
CA ILE A 193 8.59 0.43 -4.64
C ILE A 193 8.34 1.84 -5.21
N PRO A 194 8.53 2.07 -6.52
CA PRO A 194 8.58 3.43 -7.08
C PRO A 194 7.21 4.03 -7.42
N TYR A 195 6.13 3.39 -6.98
CA TYR A 195 4.75 3.75 -7.31
C TYR A 195 3.86 3.75 -6.08
N GLU A 196 2.76 4.50 -6.16
CA GLU A 196 1.73 4.53 -5.12
C GLU A 196 0.93 3.22 -5.13
N ALA A 197 0.89 2.55 -3.99
CA ALA A 197 0.12 1.32 -3.78
C ALA A 197 -1.26 1.70 -3.21
N GLY A 198 -2.34 1.30 -3.88
CA GLY A 198 -3.69 1.77 -3.49
C GLY A 198 -4.20 1.17 -2.17
N LEU A 199 -3.96 -0.12 -1.96
CA LEU A 199 -4.32 -0.83 -0.73
C LEU A 199 -3.23 -1.85 -0.41
N LEU A 200 -2.59 -1.68 0.75
CA LEU A 200 -1.70 -2.68 1.31
C LEU A 200 -2.41 -3.46 2.42
N THR A 201 -2.32 -4.78 2.40
CA THR A 201 -2.76 -5.64 3.51
C THR A 201 -1.63 -6.54 4.00
N GLY A 202 -1.28 -6.45 5.28
CA GLY A 202 -0.32 -7.32 5.95
C GLY A 202 -1.02 -8.33 6.85
N TYR A 203 -0.53 -9.56 6.87
CA TYR A 203 -0.93 -10.58 7.83
C TYR A 203 0.29 -11.23 8.47
N VAL A 204 0.35 -11.24 9.79
CA VAL A 204 1.32 -12.05 10.56
C VAL A 204 0.55 -13.17 11.22
N ILE A 205 0.87 -14.40 10.83
CA ILE A 205 0.19 -15.62 11.26
C ILE A 205 1.14 -16.36 12.22
N LEU A 206 0.75 -16.40 13.50
CA LEU A 206 1.50 -17.04 14.58
C LEU A 206 1.09 -18.50 14.75
N PRO A 207 1.94 -19.36 15.34
CA PRO A 207 1.53 -20.68 15.77
C PRO A 207 0.34 -20.64 16.73
N TYR A 208 -0.51 -21.66 16.67
CA TYR A 208 -1.69 -21.78 17.53
C TYR A 208 -1.33 -21.87 19.01
N GLY A 209 -2.11 -21.19 19.87
CA GLY A 209 -2.11 -21.44 21.31
C GLY A 209 -2.01 -20.23 22.22
N ALA A 210 -1.76 -19.03 21.68
CA ALA A 210 -1.75 -17.81 22.50
C ALA A 210 -3.15 -17.23 22.67
N GLU A 211 -3.37 -16.52 23.77
CA GLU A 211 -4.50 -15.63 23.89
C GLU A 211 -4.19 -14.29 23.20
N ARG A 212 -5.21 -13.67 22.60
CA ARG A 212 -5.12 -12.34 21.96
C ARG A 212 -4.39 -11.29 22.81
N LYS A 213 -4.56 -11.32 24.14
CA LYS A 213 -3.96 -10.34 25.07
C LYS A 213 -2.44 -10.49 25.23
N GLU A 214 -1.91 -11.67 24.93
CA GLU A 214 -0.49 -12.01 25.02
C GLU A 214 0.29 -11.59 23.78
N VAL A 215 -0.41 -11.26 22.69
CA VAL A 215 0.17 -10.69 21.48
C VAL A 215 0.19 -9.16 21.60
N LYS A 216 1.25 -8.55 21.08
CA LYS A 216 1.33 -7.11 20.82
C LYS A 216 1.81 -6.89 19.39
N ALA A 217 1.35 -5.82 18.79
CA ALA A 217 1.72 -5.45 17.44
C ALA A 217 1.79 -3.93 17.31
N TRP A 218 2.70 -3.47 16.45
CA TRP A 218 2.92 -2.07 16.13
C TRP A 218 3.25 -1.89 14.65
N THR A 219 2.97 -0.70 14.16
CA THR A 219 3.35 -0.19 12.83
C THR A 219 3.57 1.32 12.99
N HIS A 220 4.38 1.92 12.12
CA HIS A 220 4.72 3.34 12.19
C HIS A 220 4.57 4.04 10.85
N ASP A 221 4.50 5.36 10.92
CA ASP A 221 4.67 6.25 9.77
C ASP A 221 3.69 6.03 8.62
N GLN A 222 2.49 5.52 8.92
CA GLN A 222 1.41 5.36 7.94
C GLN A 222 0.27 6.33 8.25
N GLU A 223 -0.18 7.07 7.25
CA GLU A 223 -1.47 7.76 7.34
C GLU A 223 -2.59 6.75 7.02
N ASN A 224 -3.67 6.74 7.81
CA ASN A 224 -4.85 5.89 7.59
C ASN A 224 -4.57 4.37 7.65
N ASP A 225 -3.69 3.92 8.54
CA ASP A 225 -3.56 2.50 8.83
C ASP A 225 -4.66 1.98 9.78
N THR A 226 -4.83 0.67 9.77
CA THR A 226 -5.62 -0.07 10.74
C THR A 226 -4.88 -1.35 11.09
N LEU A 227 -4.27 -1.37 12.28
CA LEU A 227 -3.63 -2.53 12.87
C LEU A 227 -4.57 -3.23 13.87
N VAL A 228 -4.87 -4.51 13.65
CA VAL A 228 -5.77 -5.31 14.49
C VAL A 228 -5.11 -6.63 14.87
N ILE A 229 -5.04 -6.91 16.17
CA ILE A 229 -4.80 -8.26 16.66
C ILE A 229 -6.15 -8.98 16.63
N GLU A 230 -6.40 -9.79 15.60
CA GLU A 230 -7.66 -10.50 15.37
C GLU A 230 -7.87 -11.63 16.38
N SER A 231 -6.81 -12.39 16.64
CA SER A 231 -6.76 -13.49 17.62
C SER A 231 -5.35 -13.64 18.20
N GLY A 232 -5.08 -14.70 18.98
CA GLY A 232 -3.71 -15.01 19.40
C GLY A 232 -2.81 -15.54 18.26
N GLU A 233 -3.41 -15.85 17.11
CA GLU A 233 -2.76 -16.44 15.94
C GLU A 233 -2.65 -15.47 14.75
N LEU A 234 -3.38 -14.36 14.77
CA LEU A 234 -3.49 -13.49 13.60
C LEU A 234 -3.43 -12.02 13.98
N VAL A 235 -2.46 -11.33 13.39
CA VAL A 235 -2.37 -9.87 13.36
C VAL A 235 -2.61 -9.43 11.91
N SER A 236 -3.51 -8.48 11.71
CA SER A 236 -3.82 -7.88 10.41
C SER A 236 -3.44 -6.40 10.42
N LEU A 237 -2.83 -5.93 9.32
CA LEU A 237 -2.55 -4.53 9.04
C LEU A 237 -3.21 -4.18 7.72
N THR A 238 -3.90 -3.04 7.67
CA THR A 238 -4.38 -2.44 6.42
C THR A 238 -3.87 -1.02 6.35
N VAL A 239 -3.32 -0.61 5.20
CA VAL A 239 -2.95 0.78 4.95
C VAL A 239 -3.64 1.22 3.67
N ASP A 240 -4.47 2.25 3.80
CA ASP A 240 -5.13 2.89 2.67
C ASP A 240 -4.11 3.83 2.01
N GLU A 241 -3.74 3.56 0.75
CA GLU A 241 -2.82 4.39 -0.04
C GLU A 241 -1.40 4.50 0.56
N VAL A 242 -0.47 3.66 0.11
CA VAL A 242 0.95 3.79 0.45
C VAL A 242 1.65 4.64 -0.61
N PRO A 243 2.28 5.77 -0.24
CA PRO A 243 3.01 6.61 -1.18
C PRO A 243 4.16 5.86 -1.87
N ALA A 244 4.49 6.31 -3.07
CA ALA A 244 5.68 5.81 -3.77
C ALA A 244 6.95 6.00 -2.94
N ASN A 245 7.80 4.98 -2.90
CA ASN A 245 9.07 4.91 -2.18
C ASN A 245 8.90 5.05 -0.65
N HIS A 246 7.82 4.52 -0.10
CA HIS A 246 7.56 4.53 1.35
C HIS A 246 7.56 3.10 1.90
N ALA A 247 8.28 2.89 3.01
CA ALA A 247 8.30 1.60 3.68
C ALA A 247 7.07 1.43 4.59
N VAL A 248 6.61 0.18 4.71
CA VAL A 248 5.58 -0.21 5.70
C VAL A 248 6.09 -1.37 6.51
N ASP A 249 6.30 -1.12 7.79
CA ASP A 249 6.82 -2.09 8.75
C ASP A 249 5.72 -2.62 9.67
N ILE A 250 5.91 -3.85 10.13
CA ILE A 250 5.13 -4.43 11.22
C ILE A 250 6.05 -5.09 12.24
N ARG A 251 5.83 -4.77 13.52
CA ARG A 251 6.49 -5.40 14.65
C ARG A 251 5.46 -6.18 15.45
N VAL A 252 5.75 -7.44 15.76
CA VAL A 252 4.87 -8.33 16.53
C VAL A 252 5.68 -9.01 17.63
N THR A 253 5.13 -9.03 18.84
CA THR A 253 5.66 -9.84 19.95
C THR A 253 4.62 -10.86 20.41
N ALA A 254 5.07 -12.06 20.75
CA ALA A 254 4.21 -13.11 21.29
C ALA A 254 4.95 -14.02 22.29
N PRO A 255 4.24 -14.90 23.03
CA PRO A 255 4.86 -15.81 23.98
C PRO A 255 5.82 -16.83 23.35
N LEU A 256 6.92 -17.09 24.06
CA LEU A 256 7.93 -18.06 23.63
C LEU A 256 7.42 -19.50 23.53
N TYR A 257 6.39 -19.87 24.31
CA TYR A 257 5.85 -21.24 24.30
C TYR A 257 5.21 -21.63 22.96
N LEU A 258 4.90 -20.65 22.09
CA LEU A 258 4.45 -20.90 20.71
C LEU A 258 5.56 -21.49 19.82
N PHE A 259 6.82 -21.34 20.23
CA PHE A 259 8.01 -21.69 19.46
C PHE A 259 8.88 -22.73 20.19
N PRO A 260 8.34 -23.92 20.50
CA PRO A 260 9.07 -24.95 21.25
C PRO A 260 10.33 -25.47 20.52
N ASN A 261 10.41 -25.25 19.21
CA ASN A 261 11.50 -25.73 18.36
C ASN A 261 12.45 -24.60 17.93
N ALA A 262 12.36 -23.42 18.56
CA ALA A 262 13.21 -22.27 18.25
C ALA A 262 14.71 -22.64 18.30
N ALA A 263 15.42 -22.36 17.21
CA ALA A 263 16.84 -22.65 17.11
C ALA A 263 17.65 -21.75 18.07
N ASP A 264 18.62 -22.33 18.78
CA ASP A 264 19.46 -21.59 19.74
C ASP A 264 20.23 -20.42 19.09
N ALA A 265 20.55 -20.53 17.79
CA ALA A 265 21.23 -19.47 17.04
C ALA A 265 20.43 -18.16 16.92
N TYR A 266 19.11 -18.19 17.17
CA TYR A 266 18.23 -17.01 17.11
C TYR A 266 17.81 -16.51 18.50
N LYS A 267 18.35 -17.11 19.56
CA LYS A 267 18.18 -16.61 20.92
C LYS A 267 19.14 -15.46 21.18
N THR A 268 18.61 -14.36 21.69
CA THR A 268 19.41 -13.15 21.98
C THR A 268 20.12 -13.26 23.33
N GLY A 269 19.56 -14.01 24.27
CA GLY A 269 20.10 -14.19 25.63
C GLY A 269 19.80 -13.02 26.58
N GLU A 270 18.98 -12.07 26.15
CA GLU A 270 18.56 -10.90 26.92
C GLU A 270 17.02 -10.82 27.03
N ASP A 271 16.54 -10.16 28.08
CA ASP A 271 15.15 -9.78 28.24
C ASP A 271 14.93 -8.50 27.40
N ALA A 272 13.87 -8.43 26.59
CA ALA A 272 13.62 -7.28 25.74
C ALA A 272 12.19 -6.74 25.78
N TYR A 273 11.23 -7.49 26.34
CA TYR A 273 9.82 -7.12 26.25
C TYR A 273 9.53 -5.70 26.76
N LEU A 274 10.10 -5.32 27.91
CA LEU A 274 9.92 -3.99 28.47
C LEU A 274 10.60 -2.89 27.65
N GLN A 275 11.75 -3.19 27.05
CA GLN A 275 12.45 -2.25 26.18
C GLN A 275 11.64 -1.99 24.92
N ILE A 276 11.19 -3.06 24.25
CA ILE A 276 10.29 -2.98 23.09
C ILE A 276 9.05 -2.16 23.45
N LEU A 277 8.39 -2.48 24.56
CA LEU A 277 7.20 -1.74 24.99
C LEU A 277 7.49 -0.26 25.23
N GLN A 278 8.68 0.09 25.71
CA GLN A 278 9.07 1.48 25.92
C GLN A 278 9.35 2.20 24.60
N GLU A 279 10.08 1.56 23.69
CA GLU A 279 10.37 2.08 22.33
C GLU A 279 9.07 2.36 21.57
N GLU A 280 8.16 1.39 21.58
CA GLU A 280 6.93 1.41 20.79
C GLU A 280 5.82 2.30 21.35
N ASN A 281 5.89 2.65 22.65
CA ASN A 281 4.97 3.62 23.26
C ASN A 281 5.62 5.00 23.44
N ASP A 282 6.78 5.25 22.84
CA ASP A 282 7.36 6.58 22.81
C ASP A 282 6.45 7.52 22.00
N PRO A 283 5.92 8.60 22.59
CA PRO A 283 5.03 9.53 21.90
C PRO A 283 5.65 10.18 20.65
N ASP A 284 6.99 10.24 20.56
CA ASP A 284 7.67 10.79 19.37
C ASP A 284 7.67 9.81 18.18
N GLN A 285 7.35 8.52 18.40
CA GLN A 285 7.24 7.46 17.39
C GLN A 285 5.80 7.21 16.91
N ASN A 286 4.82 7.98 17.43
CA ASN A 286 3.40 7.83 17.08
C ASN A 286 2.89 9.07 16.30
N PRO A 287 2.63 8.96 14.98
CA PRO A 287 2.13 10.07 14.17
C PRO A 287 0.77 10.62 14.66
N ASP A 288 -0.04 9.78 15.29
CA ASP A 288 -1.35 10.16 15.86
C ASP A 288 -1.19 11.04 17.12
N TYR A 289 -0.09 10.86 17.87
CA TYR A 289 0.23 11.67 19.05
C TYR A 289 0.71 13.08 18.66
N THR A 290 1.57 13.18 17.63
CA THR A 290 2.04 14.47 17.10
C THR A 290 0.91 15.29 16.47
N ALA A 291 -0.03 14.65 15.76
CA ALA A 291 -1.22 15.28 15.21
C ALA A 291 -2.19 15.80 16.31
N GLY A 292 -2.28 15.10 17.44
CA GLY A 292 -3.06 15.51 18.61
C GLY A 292 -2.54 16.77 19.31
N GLU A 293 -1.21 16.89 19.44
CA GLU A 293 -0.54 18.10 19.96
C GLU A 293 -0.73 19.30 19.02
N ALA A 294 -0.54 19.15 17.71
CA ALA A 294 -0.74 20.23 16.74
C ALA A 294 -2.18 20.81 16.78
N ARG A 295 -3.18 19.96 17.03
CA ARG A 295 -4.58 20.39 17.25
C ARG A 295 -4.77 21.12 18.58
N LYS A 296 -4.13 20.67 19.67
CA LYS A 296 -4.16 21.38 20.97
C LYS A 296 -3.48 22.74 20.87
N ASP A 297 -2.36 22.83 20.17
CA ASP A 297 -1.59 24.07 19.99
C ASP A 297 -2.34 25.08 19.11
N GLN A 298 -3.04 24.60 18.06
CA GLN A 298 -4.00 25.43 17.32
C GLN A 298 -5.19 25.89 18.17
N MET A 299 -5.79 25.01 18.99
CA MET A 299 -6.88 25.40 19.88
C MET A 299 -6.42 26.43 20.92
N ILE A 300 -5.23 26.29 21.50
CA ILE A 300 -4.67 27.26 22.47
C ILE A 300 -4.41 28.60 21.78
N ARG A 301 -3.85 28.60 20.57
CA ARG A 301 -3.62 29.82 19.77
C ARG A 301 -4.90 30.57 19.40
N ILE A 302 -6.00 29.87 19.15
CA ILE A 302 -7.29 30.49 18.78
C ILE A 302 -8.10 30.89 20.02
N ALA A 303 -8.14 30.04 21.07
CA ALA A 303 -8.96 30.28 22.25
C ALA A 303 -8.44 31.43 23.13
N ALA A 304 -7.12 31.56 23.28
CA ALA A 304 -6.51 32.59 24.11
C ALA A 304 -6.90 34.05 23.72
N PRO A 305 -6.83 34.46 22.43
CA PRO A 305 -7.25 35.81 22.04
C PRO A 305 -8.77 36.02 22.12
N VAL A 306 -9.60 35.01 21.85
CA VAL A 306 -11.07 35.13 21.92
C VAL A 306 -11.55 35.36 23.35
N VAL A 307 -10.97 34.67 24.34
CA VAL A 307 -11.29 34.88 25.76
C VAL A 307 -10.87 36.27 26.23
N LEU A 308 -9.71 36.77 25.80
CA LEU A 308 -9.25 38.11 26.13
C LEU A 308 -10.15 39.21 25.54
N ILE A 309 -10.55 39.08 24.27
CA ILE A 309 -11.44 40.03 23.61
C ILE A 309 -12.84 40.01 24.24
N GLY A 310 -13.38 38.82 24.52
CA GLY A 310 -14.67 38.65 25.18
C GLY A 310 -14.69 39.26 26.59
N GLY A 311 -13.61 39.03 27.36
CA GLY A 311 -13.45 39.63 28.69
C GLY A 311 -13.40 41.16 28.66
N ALA A 312 -12.65 41.74 27.74
CA ALA A 312 -12.56 43.20 27.59
C ALA A 312 -13.91 43.84 27.20
N ALA A 313 -14.65 43.20 26.28
CA ALA A 313 -15.98 43.65 25.88
C ALA A 313 -16.98 43.62 27.05
N LEU A 314 -16.94 42.56 27.87
CA LEU A 314 -17.80 42.43 29.04
C LEU A 314 -17.52 43.51 30.09
N ILE A 315 -16.24 43.82 30.34
CA ILE A 315 -15.81 44.91 31.24
C ILE A 315 -16.31 46.27 30.72
N LEU A 316 -16.24 46.52 29.41
CA LEU A 316 -16.76 47.74 28.79
C LEU A 316 -18.28 47.86 28.91
N ILE A 317 -19.01 46.75 28.76
CA ILE A 317 -20.48 46.74 28.93
C ILE A 317 -20.85 47.00 30.39
N VAL A 318 -20.22 46.31 31.35
CA VAL A 318 -20.47 46.51 32.78
C VAL A 318 -20.13 47.93 33.22
N SER A 319 -19.01 48.49 32.74
CA SER A 319 -18.63 49.88 33.06
C SER A 319 -19.61 50.91 32.49
N ARG A 320 -20.13 50.71 31.27
CA ARG A 320 -21.20 51.56 30.70
C ARG A 320 -22.51 51.46 31.48
N LEU A 321 -22.92 50.26 31.88
CA LEU A 321 -24.13 50.06 32.68
C LEU A 321 -24.01 50.71 34.06
N ARG A 322 -22.83 50.66 34.70
CA ARG A 322 -22.57 51.36 35.96
C ARG A 322 -22.58 52.89 35.83
N ARG A 323 -22.10 53.45 34.71
CA ARG A 323 -22.19 54.89 34.45
C ARG A 323 -23.62 55.37 34.24
N LYS A 324 -24.47 54.60 33.55
CA LYS A 324 -25.90 54.92 33.36
C LYS A 324 -26.72 54.90 34.66
N LYS A 325 -26.30 54.17 35.69
CA LYS A 325 -26.96 54.17 37.01
C LYS A 325 -26.56 55.35 37.91
N LYS A 326 -25.53 56.12 37.55
CA LYS A 326 -25.02 57.25 38.33
C LYS A 326 -25.34 58.62 37.72
N ALA A 327 -25.99 58.66 36.57
CA ALA A 327 -26.54 59.87 35.94
C ALA A 327 -28.06 59.89 36.14
#